data_AF-A0A139QVR0-F1
#
_entry.id   AF-A0A139QVR0-F1
#
_cell.length_a   1.000
_cell.length_b   1.000
_cell.length_c   1.000
_cell.angle_alpha   90.00
_cell.angle_beta   90.00
_cell.angle_gamma   90.00
#
_symmetry.space_group_name_H-M   'P 1'
#
loop_
_entity.id
_entity.type
_entity.pdbx_description
1 polymer ?
#
loop_
_entity_poly.entity_id
_entity_poly.type
_entity_poly.pdbx_seq_one_letter_code
_entity_poly.pdbx_strand_id
1 'polypeptide(L)'
;MFDTMMNYKAIMFPEVEIWFADDYTDSIVGVMFVQHDGDFQQEMEMPYSGDHSWLGKGLIVSIRDEDNIVMDVSARVLAYEAAVAEEEANNDAE
;
A
#
# COMPACT_ATOMS: atom_id res chain seq x y z
N MET A 1 -14.06 -5.99 5.77
CA MET A 1 -12.96 -5.06 5.39
C MET A 1 -13.47 -4.06 4.37
N PHE A 2 -13.89 -4.47 3.18
CA PHE A 2 -14.39 -3.56 2.15
C PHE A 2 -15.60 -2.72 2.60
N ASP A 3 -16.61 -3.33 3.25
CA ASP A 3 -17.76 -2.60 3.83
C ASP A 3 -17.34 -1.57 4.89
N THR A 4 -16.30 -1.90 5.68
CA THR A 4 -15.73 -0.99 6.67
C THR A 4 -15.09 0.21 5.96
N MET A 5 -14.31 -0.04 4.91
CA MET A 5 -13.64 1.00 4.13
C MET A 5 -14.65 1.95 3.45
N MET A 6 -15.73 1.41 2.89
CA MET A 6 -16.82 2.20 2.31
C MET A 6 -17.54 3.06 3.36
N ASN A 7 -17.81 2.51 4.55
CA ASN A 7 -18.47 3.24 5.65
C ASN A 7 -17.63 4.41 6.17
N TYR A 8 -16.31 4.25 6.24
CA TYR A 8 -15.39 5.32 6.65
C TYR A 8 -15.06 6.32 5.54
N LYS A 9 -15.68 6.18 4.35
CA LYS A 9 -15.33 6.93 3.14
C LYS A 9 -13.84 6.84 2.77
N ALA A 10 -13.19 5.75 3.15
CA ALA A 10 -11.80 5.48 2.79
C ALA A 10 -11.66 5.14 1.30
N ILE A 11 -12.78 4.84 0.62
CA ILE A 11 -12.87 4.64 -0.82
C ILE A 11 -13.83 5.70 -1.37
N MET A 12 -13.31 6.60 -2.20
CA MET A 12 -14.04 7.68 -2.88
C MET A 12 -13.79 7.65 -4.40
N PHE A 13 -12.72 7.02 -4.84
CA PHE A 13 -12.34 6.89 -6.24
C PHE A 13 -12.24 5.41 -6.66
N PRO A 14 -12.32 5.11 -7.97
CA PRO A 14 -12.21 3.75 -8.48
C PRO A 14 -10.85 3.09 -8.23
N GLU A 15 -9.80 3.88 -7.99
CA GLU A 15 -8.48 3.39 -7.63
C GLU A 15 -8.07 3.91 -6.25
N VAL A 16 -7.66 2.99 -5.39
CA VAL A 16 -7.19 3.26 -4.04
C VAL A 16 -5.88 2.54 -3.79
N GLU A 17 -4.83 3.29 -3.45
CA GLU A 17 -3.60 2.72 -2.93
C GLU A 17 -3.66 2.66 -1.40
N ILE A 18 -3.21 1.53 -0.85
CA ILE A 18 -3.09 1.31 0.59
C ILE A 18 -1.61 1.17 0.90
N TRP A 19 -1.11 2.13 1.66
CA TRP A 19 0.28 2.17 2.09
C TRP A 19 0.32 1.72 3.53
N PHE A 20 1.15 0.74 3.80
CA PHE A 20 1.41 0.32 5.17
C PHE A 20 2.61 1.14 5.67
N ALA A 21 2.35 2.02 6.64
CA ALA A 21 3.37 2.75 7.38
C ALA A 21 4.35 1.81 8.13
N ASP A 22 5.21 2.33 9.01
CA ASP A 22 6.16 1.51 9.81
C ASP A 22 5.92 1.67 11.32
N ASP A 23 5.02 2.56 11.72
CA ASP A 23 4.85 2.95 13.12
C ASP A 23 3.81 2.07 13.83
N TYR A 24 4.24 0.93 14.38
CA TYR A 24 3.33 -0.07 14.93
C TYR A 24 3.77 -0.68 16.24
N THR A 25 2.77 -0.87 17.10
CA THR A 25 2.82 -1.75 18.27
C THR A 25 2.51 -3.19 17.84
N ASP A 26 2.74 -4.19 18.71
CA ASP A 26 2.52 -5.62 18.44
C ASP A 26 1.09 -6.00 17.97
N SER A 27 0.12 -5.08 18.00
CA SER A 27 -1.31 -5.37 17.75
C SER A 27 -2.03 -4.41 16.80
N ILE A 28 -1.35 -3.38 16.27
CA ILE A 28 -1.96 -2.32 15.46
C ILE A 28 -1.07 -2.01 14.28
N VAL A 29 -1.64 -2.03 13.07
CA VAL A 29 -1.03 -1.57 11.83
C VAL A 29 -1.79 -0.33 11.35
N GLY A 30 -1.13 0.83 11.39
CA GLY A 30 -1.50 2.05 10.67
C GLY A 30 -1.40 1.92 9.15
N VAL A 31 -2.43 2.35 8.44
CA VAL A 31 -2.49 2.36 6.99
C VAL A 31 -2.83 3.74 6.50
N MET A 32 -2.26 4.12 5.37
CA MET A 32 -2.61 5.34 4.65
C MET A 32 -3.31 4.95 3.34
N PHE A 33 -4.54 5.41 3.18
CA PHE A 33 -5.27 5.33 1.92
C PHE A 33 -4.91 6.54 1.08
N VAL A 34 -4.41 6.32 -0.13
CA VAL A 34 -4.05 7.36 -1.10
C VAL A 34 -4.90 7.17 -2.34
N GLN A 35 -5.56 8.23 -2.80
CA GLN A 35 -6.48 8.19 -3.94
C GLN A 35 -6.28 9.41 -4.84
N HIS A 36 -6.67 9.27 -6.10
CA HIS A 36 -6.65 10.35 -7.10
C HIS A 36 -5.29 11.07 -7.13
N ASP A 37 -4.23 10.31 -7.40
CA ASP A 37 -2.84 10.79 -7.45
C ASP A 37 -2.35 11.55 -6.19
N GLY A 38 -2.98 11.30 -5.03
CA GLY A 38 -2.61 11.90 -3.76
C GLY A 38 -3.45 13.09 -3.32
N ASP A 39 -4.48 13.45 -4.09
CA ASP A 39 -5.43 14.51 -3.73
C ASP A 39 -6.26 14.17 -2.48
N PHE A 40 -6.44 12.87 -2.21
CA PHE A 40 -7.10 12.38 -1.02
C PHE A 40 -6.22 11.39 -0.29
N GLN A 41 -5.92 11.73 0.97
CA GLN A 41 -5.11 10.91 1.86
C GLN A 41 -5.84 10.75 3.19
N GLN A 42 -5.94 9.52 3.67
CA GLN A 42 -6.56 9.22 4.95
C GLN A 42 -5.75 8.17 5.70
N GLU A 43 -5.30 8.52 6.89
CA GLU A 43 -4.65 7.59 7.81
C GLU A 43 -5.67 6.89 8.70
N MET A 44 -5.42 5.62 8.99
CA MET A 44 -6.24 4.80 9.88
C MET A 44 -5.37 3.78 10.61
N GLU A 45 -5.60 3.61 11.91
CA GLU A 45 -5.05 2.47 12.66
C GLU A 45 -6.00 1.27 12.55
N MET A 46 -5.46 0.10 12.19
CA MET A 46 -6.20 -1.14 12.09
C MET A 46 -5.63 -2.20 13.05
N PRO A 47 -6.47 -2.89 13.85
CA PRO A 47 -6.02 -4.03 14.62
C PRO A 47 -5.49 -5.14 13.70
N TYR A 48 -4.29 -5.62 13.97
CA TYR A 48 -3.67 -6.71 13.21
C TYR A 48 -2.83 -7.58 14.15
N SER A 49 -2.99 -8.89 14.03
CA SER A 49 -2.34 -9.90 14.88
C SER A 49 -1.67 -11.01 14.07
N GLY A 50 -1.52 -10.79 12.75
CA GLY A 50 -0.87 -11.73 11.86
C GLY A 50 0.64 -11.57 11.85
N ASP A 51 1.29 -12.25 10.91
CA ASP A 51 2.73 -12.10 10.68
C ASP A 51 3.05 -10.66 10.26
N HIS A 52 4.12 -10.09 10.80
CA HIS A 52 4.58 -8.72 10.55
C HIS A 52 5.82 -8.68 9.63
N SER A 53 6.28 -9.81 9.11
CA SER A 53 7.51 -9.89 8.30
C SER A 53 7.50 -9.06 7.01
N TRP A 54 6.33 -8.57 6.59
CA TRP A 54 6.12 -7.73 5.42
C TRP A 54 6.11 -6.23 5.74
N LEU A 55 6.06 -5.84 7.01
CA LEU A 55 6.18 -4.44 7.44
C LEU A 55 7.59 -3.90 7.21
N GLY A 56 7.71 -2.59 7.01
CA GLY A 56 8.99 -1.92 6.73
C GLY A 56 9.59 -2.21 5.35
N LYS A 57 8.90 -3.00 4.51
CA LYS A 57 9.35 -3.34 3.13
C LYS A 57 8.75 -2.44 2.04
N GLY A 58 8.02 -1.39 2.43
CA GLY A 58 7.38 -0.48 1.48
C GLY A 58 6.22 -1.09 0.71
N LEU A 59 5.47 -2.03 1.31
CA LEU A 59 4.33 -2.66 0.63
C LEU A 59 3.23 -1.62 0.36
N ILE A 60 2.86 -1.49 -0.92
CA ILE A 60 1.70 -0.72 -1.36
C ILE A 60 0.79 -1.63 -2.17
N VAL A 61 -0.47 -1.71 -1.77
CA VAL A 61 -1.50 -2.48 -2.47
C VAL A 61 -2.42 -1.51 -3.22
N SER A 62 -2.66 -1.72 -4.50
CA SER A 62 -3.69 -0.98 -5.26
C SER A 62 -4.95 -1.83 -5.38
N ILE A 63 -6.09 -1.22 -5.05
CA ILE A 63 -7.42 -1.76 -5.27
C ILE A 63 -8.07 -0.96 -6.39
N ARG A 64 -8.49 -1.66 -7.46
CA ARG A 64 -9.19 -1.06 -8.60
C ARG A 64 -10.58 -1.65 -8.75
N ASP A 65 -11.57 -0.76 -8.83
CA ASP A 65 -12.97 -1.06 -9.10
C ASP A 65 -13.19 -1.06 -10.63
N GLU A 66 -13.07 -2.24 -11.23
CA GLU A 66 -13.35 -2.51 -12.65
C GLU A 66 -14.63 -3.39 -12.77
N ASP A 67 -14.81 -4.13 -13.88
CA ASP A 67 -15.89 -5.14 -13.99
C ASP A 67 -15.82 -6.20 -12.85
N ASN A 68 -14.65 -6.33 -12.21
CA ASN A 68 -14.43 -7.02 -10.93
C ASN A 68 -13.44 -6.21 -10.07
N ILE A 69 -13.44 -6.42 -8.75
CA ILE A 69 -12.43 -5.84 -7.86
C ILE A 69 -11.09 -6.55 -8.11
N VAL A 70 -10.08 -5.79 -8.51
CA VAL A 70 -8.70 -6.27 -8.71
C VAL A 70 -7.82 -5.75 -7.59
N MET A 71 -6.98 -6.62 -7.03
CA MET A 71 -5.96 -6.28 -6.03
C MET A 71 -4.58 -6.68 -6.57
N ASP A 72 -3.64 -5.75 -6.56
CA ASP A 72 -2.27 -5.97 -7.05
C ASP A 72 -1.25 -5.14 -6.26
N VAL A 73 0.03 -5.46 -6.39
CA VAL A 73 1.12 -4.59 -5.94
C VAL A 73 1.09 -3.33 -6.80
N SER A 74 1.20 -2.16 -6.17
CA SER A 74 1.08 -0.91 -6.92
C SER A 74 2.21 -0.77 -7.95
N ALA A 75 1.90 -0.15 -9.09
CA ALA A 75 2.88 0.13 -10.14
C ALA A 75 4.07 0.96 -9.60
N ARG A 76 3.85 1.76 -8.55
CA ARG A 76 4.88 2.56 -7.89
C ARG A 76 5.90 1.68 -7.15
N VAL A 77 5.45 0.62 -6.48
CA VAL A 77 6.37 -0.35 -5.83
C VAL A 77 7.16 -1.10 -6.88
N LEU A 78 6.51 -1.59 -7.94
CA LEU A 78 7.20 -2.29 -9.03
C LEU A 78 8.26 -1.41 -9.71
N ALA A 79 7.95 -0.13 -9.92
CA ALA A 79 8.91 0.83 -10.46
C ALA A 79 10.09 1.09 -9.51
N TYR A 80 9.84 1.17 -8.20
CA TYR A 80 10.89 1.29 -7.20
C TYR A 80 11.80 0.05 -7.16
N GLU A 81 11.22 -1.16 -7.13
CA GLU A 81 11.99 -2.42 -7.13
C GLU A 81 12.87 -2.54 -8.39
N ALA A 82 12.33 -2.16 -9.55
CA ALA A 82 13.10 -2.15 -10.80
C ALA A 82 14.28 -1.16 -10.75
N ALA A 83 14.08 0.03 -10.18
CA ALA A 83 15.14 1.03 -10.02
C ALA A 83 16.23 0.57 -9.05
N VAL A 84 15.86 -0.02 -7.91
CA VAL A 84 16.82 -0.59 -6.94
C VAL A 84 17.66 -1.70 -7.59
N ALA A 85 17.02 -2.61 -8.32
CA ALA A 85 17.72 -3.70 -9.00
C ALA A 85 18.70 -3.19 -10.08
N GLU A 86 18.35 -2.10 -10.78
CA GLU A 86 19.24 -1.46 -11.75
C GLU A 86 20.45 -0.80 -11.06
N GLU A 87 20.26 -0.13 -9.93
CA GLU A 87 21.35 0.45 -9.14
C GLU A 87 22.30 -0.64 -8.60
N GLU A 88 21.77 -1.75 -8.07
CA GLU A 88 22.58 -2.87 -7.60
C GLU A 88 23.38 -3.52 -8.73
N ALA A 89 22.76 -3.76 -9.88
CA ALA A 89 23.45 -4.35 -11.04
C ALA A 89 24.57 -3.44 -11.59
N ASN A 90 24.41 -2.12 -11.50
CA ASN A 90 25.42 -1.16 -11.91
C ASN A 90 26.58 -1.05 -10.90
N ASN A 91 26.31 -1.20 -9.61
CA ASN A 91 27.33 -1.17 -8.55
C ASN A 91 28.16 -2.47 -8.49
N ASP A 92 27.60 -3.61 -8.88
CA ASP A 92 28.32 -4.90 -8.97
C ASP A 92 29.22 -5.02 -10.22
N ALA A 93 29.12 -4.07 -11.15
CA ALA A 93 29.90 -4.02 -12.40
C ALA A 93 31.16 -3.13 -12.32
N GLU A 94 31.38 -2.42 -11.20
CA GLU A 94 32.61 -1.66 -10.88
C GLU A 94 33.60 -2.48 -10.03
#